data_AF-A0A511Y863-F1
#
_entry.id   AF-A0A511Y863-F1
#
_cell.length_a   1.000
_cell.length_b   1.000
_cell.length_c   1.000
_cell.angle_alpha   90.00
_cell.angle_beta   90.00
_cell.angle_gamma   90.00
#
_symmetry.space_group_name_H-M   'P 1'
#
loop_
_entity.id
_entity.type
_entity.pdbx_description
1 polymer ?
#
loop_
_entity_poly.entity_id
_entity_poly.type
_entity_poly.pdbx_seq_one_letter_code
_entity_poly.pdbx_strand_id
1 'polypeptide(L)'
;MINLNFEHNMKPIKKISIALALMIFNAFYTQVAIGKETIDGRSTILDFNNTSTNTKGLILPATQGIPAGSPANGTFVFDTSDGKVKVYENNTWKALSDVGNVASVIPNDSDEAGNGVVIGNKEGSADGVLVLESPDKAMILPKISSPHLNVKNPYPGMICYDTVSKTFAVFDGTVWNYWK
;
A
#
# COMPACT_ATOMS: atom_id res chain seq x y z
N MET A 1 -44.01 -63.54 17.04
CA MET A 1 -43.61 -62.13 17.23
C MET A 1 -42.39 -61.88 16.38
N ILE A 2 -42.49 -60.93 15.44
CA ILE A 2 -41.45 -60.57 14.47
C ILE A 2 -40.65 -59.42 15.08
N ASN A 3 -39.34 -59.57 15.18
CA ASN A 3 -38.44 -58.50 15.62
C ASN A 3 -37.72 -57.96 14.38
N LEU A 4 -38.11 -56.77 13.93
CA LEU A 4 -37.46 -56.05 12.82
C LEU A 4 -36.52 -55.00 13.42
N ASN A 5 -35.23 -55.31 13.46
CA ASN A 5 -34.20 -54.33 13.81
C ASN A 5 -33.91 -53.45 12.59
N PHE A 6 -34.35 -52.19 12.65
CA PHE A 6 -33.92 -51.17 11.69
C PHE A 6 -32.60 -50.55 12.15
N GLU A 7 -31.49 -50.97 11.57
CA GLU A 7 -30.22 -50.22 11.68
C GLU A 7 -30.33 -48.94 10.85
N HIS A 8 -30.39 -47.80 11.51
CA HIS A 8 -30.37 -46.49 10.87
C HIS A 8 -28.94 -46.12 10.46
N ASN A 9 -28.55 -46.54 9.26
CA ASN A 9 -27.24 -46.20 8.68
C ASN A 9 -27.24 -44.72 8.26
N MET A 10 -26.66 -43.84 9.09
CA MET A 10 -26.53 -42.42 8.77
C MET A 10 -25.60 -42.24 7.54
N LYS A 11 -26.20 -41.92 6.38
CA LYS A 11 -25.52 -41.59 5.12
C LYS A 11 -24.39 -40.54 5.31
N PRO A 12 -23.39 -40.47 4.41
CA PRO A 12 -22.16 -39.64 4.50
C PRO A 12 -22.36 -38.11 4.51
N ILE A 13 -23.56 -37.62 4.82
CA ILE A 13 -23.98 -36.22 4.89
C ILE A 13 -23.06 -35.41 5.82
N LYS A 14 -22.65 -35.96 6.96
CA LYS A 14 -21.69 -35.27 7.87
C LYS A 14 -20.32 -35.01 7.23
N LYS A 15 -19.83 -35.94 6.38
CA LYS A 15 -18.53 -35.78 5.68
C LYS A 15 -18.65 -34.77 4.53
N ILE A 16 -19.80 -34.74 3.85
CA ILE A 16 -20.10 -33.76 2.79
C ILE A 16 -20.23 -32.35 3.37
N SER A 17 -20.91 -32.18 4.52
CA SER A 17 -21.03 -30.87 5.18
C SER A 17 -19.68 -30.31 5.64
N ILE A 18 -18.75 -31.17 6.11
CA ILE A 18 -17.39 -30.76 6.47
C ILE A 18 -16.57 -30.36 5.24
N ALA A 19 -16.67 -31.12 4.14
CA ALA A 19 -16.00 -30.79 2.88
C ALA A 19 -16.52 -29.46 2.28
N LEU A 20 -17.83 -29.22 2.35
CA LEU A 20 -18.44 -27.98 1.90
C LEU A 20 -18.03 -26.78 2.78
N ALA A 21 -17.94 -26.97 4.10
CA ALA A 21 -17.43 -25.96 5.02
C ALA A 21 -15.95 -25.62 4.77
N LEU A 22 -15.12 -26.61 4.41
CA LEU A 22 -13.70 -26.41 4.06
C LEU A 22 -13.49 -25.72 2.70
N MET A 23 -14.40 -25.91 1.74
CA MET A 23 -14.31 -25.25 0.43
C MET A 23 -14.59 -23.73 0.49
N ILE A 24 -15.39 -23.28 1.46
CA ILE A 24 -15.76 -21.86 1.63
C ILE A 24 -14.55 -20.99 2.06
N PHE A 25 -13.48 -21.58 2.60
CA PHE A 25 -12.31 -20.84 3.09
C PHE A 25 -11.29 -20.42 2.01
N ASN A 26 -11.46 -20.80 0.74
CA ASN A 26 -10.41 -20.65 -0.28
C ASN A 26 -10.54 -19.41 -1.20
N ALA A 27 -11.15 -18.32 -0.73
CA ALA A 27 -11.25 -17.11 -1.56
C ALA A 27 -11.10 -15.82 -0.75
N PHE A 28 -9.97 -15.66 -0.04
CA PHE A 28 -9.62 -14.36 0.54
C PHE A 28 -8.61 -13.66 -0.36
N TYR A 29 -9.11 -12.81 -1.26
CA TYR A 29 -8.30 -11.73 -1.83
C TYR A 29 -8.16 -10.66 -0.74
N THR A 30 -6.99 -10.59 -0.12
CA THR A 30 -6.74 -9.69 1.01
C THR A 30 -6.51 -8.28 0.51
N GLN A 31 -7.47 -7.39 0.81
CA GLN A 31 -7.29 -5.95 0.80
C GLN A 31 -6.76 -5.54 2.18
N VAL A 32 -5.96 -4.48 2.27
CA VAL A 32 -5.31 -4.04 3.53
C VAL A 32 -5.85 -2.67 3.97
N ALA A 33 -6.20 -2.56 5.25
CA ALA A 33 -6.56 -1.30 5.90
C ALA A 33 -5.52 -0.93 6.95
N ILE A 34 -5.05 0.32 6.96
CA ILE A 34 -4.09 0.84 7.93
C ILE A 34 -4.72 1.99 8.71
N GLY A 35 -4.81 1.84 10.04
CA GLY A 35 -5.36 2.86 10.92
C GLY A 35 -6.88 3.06 10.81
N LYS A 36 -7.60 2.04 10.35
CA LYS A 36 -9.07 1.97 10.25
C LYS A 36 -9.54 0.51 10.19
N GLU A 37 -10.81 0.28 10.52
CA GLU A 37 -11.40 -1.07 10.64
C GLU A 37 -11.99 -1.61 9.33
N THR A 38 -12.42 -0.73 8.43
CA THR A 38 -13.18 -1.10 7.23
C THR A 38 -12.64 -0.40 6.00
N ILE A 39 -12.51 -1.08 4.88
CA ILE A 39 -11.95 -0.52 3.63
C ILE A 39 -13.00 0.30 2.88
N ASP A 40 -12.56 1.43 2.30
CA ASP A 40 -13.37 2.24 1.38
C ASP A 40 -13.36 1.60 -0.02
N GLY A 41 -14.52 1.20 -0.52
CA GLY A 41 -14.68 0.68 -1.87
C GLY A 41 -14.29 -0.78 -2.05
N ARG A 42 -14.64 -1.36 -3.21
CA ARG A 42 -14.37 -2.77 -3.57
C ARG A 42 -13.15 -2.93 -4.48
N SER A 43 -12.65 -1.84 -5.04
CA SER A 43 -11.52 -1.78 -5.97
C SER A 43 -10.27 -1.22 -5.28
N THR A 44 -10.06 -1.57 -4.00
CA THR A 44 -9.03 -0.99 -3.15
C THR A 44 -8.10 -2.07 -2.64
N ILE A 45 -6.81 -1.97 -2.92
CA ILE A 45 -5.82 -2.97 -2.46
C ILE A 45 -5.24 -2.60 -1.10
N LEU A 46 -5.08 -1.29 -0.88
CA LEU A 46 -4.50 -0.70 0.31
C LEU A 46 -5.23 0.61 0.60
N ASP A 47 -5.68 0.76 1.85
CA ASP A 47 -6.45 1.89 2.33
C ASP A 47 -5.90 2.39 3.68
N PHE A 48 -6.05 3.69 3.93
CA PHE A 48 -5.55 4.36 5.13
C PHE A 48 -6.65 5.15 5.82
N ASN A 49 -6.39 5.53 7.08
CA ASN A 49 -7.26 6.42 7.84
C ASN A 49 -7.76 7.61 7.00
N ASN A 50 -9.09 7.75 6.93
CA ASN A 50 -9.80 8.74 6.15
C ASN A 50 -10.59 9.74 7.01
N THR A 51 -10.34 9.78 8.33
CA THR A 51 -10.95 10.76 9.23
C THR A 51 -10.51 12.18 8.89
N SER A 52 -11.39 13.15 9.13
CA SER A 52 -11.11 14.58 8.85
C SER A 52 -9.96 15.15 9.67
N THR A 53 -9.59 14.49 10.78
CA THR A 53 -8.48 14.84 11.66
C THR A 53 -7.20 14.09 11.34
N ASN A 54 -7.15 13.30 10.26
CA ASN A 54 -5.94 12.55 9.91
C ASN A 54 -4.80 13.50 9.50
N THR A 55 -3.63 13.29 10.08
CA THR A 55 -2.38 13.98 9.75
C THR A 55 -1.25 13.01 9.42
N LYS A 56 -1.56 11.72 9.24
CA LYS A 56 -0.59 10.67 8.92
C LYS A 56 -0.55 10.47 7.41
N GLY A 57 0.58 10.82 6.79
CA GLY A 57 0.89 10.54 5.39
C GLY A 57 1.65 9.24 5.21
N LEU A 58 1.98 8.92 3.96
CA LEU A 58 2.86 7.80 3.61
C LEU A 58 4.27 8.35 3.43
N ILE A 59 5.27 7.81 4.13
CA ILE A 59 6.66 8.17 3.95
C ILE A 59 7.28 7.22 2.93
N LEU A 60 7.84 7.79 1.86
CA LEU A 60 8.50 7.02 0.82
C LEU A 60 9.87 6.50 1.27
N PRO A 61 10.35 5.37 0.71
CA PRO A 61 11.73 4.96 0.87
C PRO A 61 12.68 6.08 0.47
N ALA A 62 13.62 6.42 1.36
CA ALA A 62 14.65 7.40 1.11
C ALA A 62 15.93 6.67 0.66
N THR A 63 16.33 6.86 -0.59
CA THR A 63 17.47 6.14 -1.19
C THR A 63 18.56 7.12 -1.62
N GLN A 64 19.82 6.70 -1.56
CA GLN A 64 20.94 7.49 -2.05
C GLN A 64 21.08 7.28 -3.57
N GLY A 65 20.37 8.09 -4.35
CA GLY A 65 20.24 7.90 -5.79
C GLY A 65 19.04 7.05 -6.18
N ILE A 66 18.89 6.84 -7.48
CA ILE A 66 17.86 5.98 -8.05
C ILE A 66 18.19 4.50 -7.76
N PRO A 67 17.22 3.68 -7.32
CA PRO A 67 17.41 2.25 -7.14
C PRO A 67 17.97 1.59 -8.41
N ALA A 68 18.99 0.75 -8.27
CA ALA A 68 19.52 -0.05 -9.36
C ALA A 68 18.48 -1.08 -9.84
N GLY A 69 18.58 -1.52 -11.10
CA GLY A 69 17.66 -2.51 -11.68
C GLY A 69 16.65 -1.90 -12.65
N SER A 70 15.52 -2.60 -12.80
CA SER A 70 14.42 -2.22 -13.72
C SER A 70 13.16 -1.92 -12.90
N PRO A 71 13.03 -0.72 -12.32
CA PRO A 71 11.86 -0.35 -11.53
C PRO A 71 10.58 -0.49 -12.35
N ALA A 72 9.49 -0.90 -11.69
CA ALA A 72 8.18 -0.93 -12.33
C ALA A 72 7.64 0.50 -12.49
N ASN A 73 6.88 0.77 -13.57
CA ASN A 73 6.15 2.02 -13.68
C ASN A 73 5.18 2.17 -12.49
N GLY A 74 5.15 3.35 -11.87
CA GLY A 74 4.47 3.62 -10.60
C GLY A 74 5.36 3.49 -9.36
N THR A 75 6.67 3.24 -9.51
CA THR A 75 7.61 3.24 -8.37
C THR A 75 7.86 4.66 -7.86
N PHE A 76 7.75 4.87 -6.55
CA PHE A 76 8.02 6.16 -5.89
C PHE A 76 9.25 6.06 -4.97
N VAL A 77 10.02 7.14 -4.92
CA VAL A 77 11.24 7.23 -4.11
C VAL A 77 11.48 8.67 -3.65
N PHE A 78 12.09 8.84 -2.49
CA PHE A 78 12.76 10.08 -2.11
C PHE A 78 14.27 9.92 -2.32
N ASP A 79 14.79 10.53 -3.39
CA ASP A 79 16.20 10.46 -3.72
C ASP A 79 16.98 11.49 -2.90
N THR A 80 17.78 11.04 -1.95
CA THR A 80 18.55 11.89 -1.06
C THR A 80 19.82 12.45 -1.71
N SER A 81 20.22 11.94 -2.89
CA SER A 81 21.38 12.44 -3.63
C SER A 81 21.13 13.79 -4.28
N ASP A 82 19.89 14.06 -4.70
CA ASP A 82 19.45 15.35 -5.25
C ASP A 82 18.28 15.99 -4.51
N GLY A 83 17.82 15.38 -3.42
CA GLY A 83 16.79 15.91 -2.52
C GLY A 83 15.41 15.98 -3.14
N LYS A 84 15.07 15.07 -4.08
CA LYS A 84 13.80 15.11 -4.81
C LYS A 84 12.96 13.87 -4.58
N VAL A 85 11.65 14.07 -4.47
CA VAL A 85 10.69 12.97 -4.62
C VAL A 85 10.51 12.69 -6.11
N LYS A 86 10.55 11.42 -6.50
CA LYS A 86 10.48 11.00 -7.90
C LYS A 86 9.51 9.84 -8.07
N VAL A 87 8.89 9.78 -9.23
CA VAL A 87 8.12 8.63 -9.72
C VAL A 87 8.76 8.09 -10.98
N TYR A 88 8.83 6.77 -11.12
CA TYR A 88 9.18 6.12 -12.36
C TYR A 88 7.90 5.94 -13.19
N GLU A 89 7.78 6.64 -14.31
CA GLU A 89 6.63 6.52 -15.21
C GLU A 89 7.11 6.58 -16.67
N ASN A 90 6.44 5.85 -17.56
CA ASN A 90 6.81 5.77 -18.97
C ASN A 90 8.30 5.43 -19.19
N ASN A 91 8.82 4.55 -18.35
CA ASN A 91 10.22 4.12 -18.34
C ASN A 91 11.24 5.25 -18.09
N THR A 92 10.82 6.35 -17.47
CA THR A 92 11.70 7.46 -17.09
C THR A 92 11.41 7.93 -15.66
N TRP A 93 12.43 8.47 -15.01
CA TRP A 93 12.26 9.12 -13.71
C TRP A 93 11.78 10.54 -13.90
N LYS A 94 10.65 10.86 -13.26
CA LYS A 94 10.07 12.20 -13.23
C LYS A 94 10.11 12.75 -11.81
N ALA A 95 10.62 13.97 -11.68
CA ALA A 95 10.60 14.68 -10.41
C ALA A 95 9.17 15.12 -10.06
N LEU A 96 8.79 14.90 -8.81
CA LEU A 96 7.54 15.33 -8.18
C LEU A 96 7.74 16.50 -7.20
N SER A 97 8.98 16.96 -7.05
CA SER A 97 9.33 18.11 -6.24
C SER A 97 10.55 18.83 -6.82
N ASP A 98 10.76 20.05 -6.35
CA ASP A 98 12.05 20.71 -6.42
C ASP A 98 13.04 20.08 -5.42
N VAL A 99 14.26 20.66 -5.36
CA VAL A 99 15.29 20.26 -4.39
C VAL A 99 14.83 20.65 -2.99
N GLY A 100 14.56 19.65 -2.16
CA GLY A 100 14.16 19.81 -0.77
C GLY A 100 15.30 19.64 0.23
N ASN A 101 14.93 19.38 1.49
CA ASN A 101 15.87 19.27 2.61
C ASN A 101 15.94 17.82 3.12
N VAL A 102 17.13 17.22 3.05
CA VAL A 102 17.39 15.84 3.45
C VAL A 102 17.95 15.72 4.88
N ALA A 103 18.18 16.83 5.59
CA ALA A 103 18.91 16.83 6.87
C ALA A 103 18.21 16.04 8.00
N SER A 104 16.89 15.89 7.94
CA SER A 104 16.13 15.09 8.91
C SER A 104 15.98 13.63 8.50
N VAL A 105 16.51 13.23 7.33
CA VAL A 105 16.54 11.82 6.93
C VAL A 105 17.62 11.10 7.70
N ILE A 106 17.22 10.04 8.40
CA ILE A 106 18.15 9.14 9.08
C ILE A 106 18.58 8.07 8.08
N PRO A 107 19.86 7.99 7.69
CA PRO A 107 20.34 6.95 6.79
C PRO A 107 20.29 5.59 7.48
N ASN A 108 19.88 4.57 6.72
CA ASN A 108 20.08 3.17 7.06
C ASN A 108 21.20 2.63 6.18
N ASP A 109 22.30 2.22 6.78
CA ASP A 109 23.49 1.70 6.10
C ASP A 109 23.59 0.17 6.14
N SER A 110 22.57 -0.50 6.70
CA SER A 110 22.48 -1.95 6.66
C SER A 110 22.31 -2.46 5.23
N ASP A 111 22.86 -3.64 4.94
CA ASP A 111 22.60 -4.33 3.68
C ASP A 111 21.09 -4.57 3.48
N GLU A 112 20.59 -4.22 2.30
CA GLU A 112 19.22 -4.51 1.88
C GLU A 112 19.10 -6.01 1.59
N ALA A 113 18.67 -6.78 2.60
CA ALA A 113 18.46 -8.22 2.50
C ALA A 113 16.97 -8.57 2.54
N GLY A 114 16.45 -9.18 1.47
CA GLY A 114 15.08 -9.69 1.41
C GLY A 114 14.41 -9.45 0.06
N ASN A 115 13.20 -10.01 -0.11
CA ASN A 115 12.42 -9.94 -1.35
C ASN A 115 11.28 -8.90 -1.30
N GLY A 116 11.35 -7.94 -0.36
CA GLY A 116 10.26 -6.99 -0.10
C GLY A 116 8.96 -7.64 0.35
N VAL A 117 7.85 -6.89 0.22
CA VAL A 117 6.48 -7.34 0.54
C VAL A 117 5.58 -7.10 -0.66
N VAL A 118 4.83 -8.14 -1.07
CA VAL A 118 3.77 -8.03 -2.08
C VAL A 118 2.40 -8.06 -1.40
N ILE A 119 1.58 -7.04 -1.64
CA ILE A 119 0.16 -7.03 -1.29
C ILE A 119 -0.64 -7.26 -2.57
N GLY A 120 -1.48 -8.30 -2.57
CA GLY A 120 -2.30 -8.67 -3.72
C GLY A 120 -1.82 -9.94 -4.42
N ASN A 121 -1.77 -9.90 -5.75
CA ASN A 121 -1.35 -11.04 -6.56
C ASN A 121 0.16 -11.26 -6.44
N LYS A 122 0.60 -12.49 -6.21
CA LYS A 122 2.02 -12.83 -6.15
C LYS A 122 2.63 -13.05 -7.52
N GLU A 123 1.79 -13.34 -8.52
CA GLU A 123 2.22 -13.46 -9.90
C GLU A 123 2.46 -12.05 -10.45
N GLY A 124 3.72 -11.64 -10.51
CA GLY A 124 4.15 -10.33 -10.98
C GLY A 124 5.67 -10.29 -11.15
N SER A 125 6.14 -9.34 -11.96
CA SER A 125 7.58 -9.12 -12.21
C SER A 125 8.09 -7.80 -11.61
N ALA A 126 7.24 -7.07 -10.88
CA ALA A 126 7.64 -5.83 -10.23
C ALA A 126 8.59 -6.15 -9.07
N ASP A 127 9.75 -5.52 -9.07
CA ASP A 127 10.74 -5.61 -8.00
C ASP A 127 10.65 -4.34 -7.13
N GLY A 128 10.59 -4.52 -5.81
CA GLY A 128 10.45 -3.41 -4.87
C GLY A 128 10.22 -3.84 -3.43
N VAL A 129 10.53 -2.93 -2.49
CA VAL A 129 10.37 -3.18 -1.04
C VAL A 129 8.92 -3.34 -0.61
N LEU A 130 8.00 -2.65 -1.30
CA LEU A 130 6.55 -2.79 -1.15
C LEU A 130 5.91 -2.72 -2.54
N VAL A 131 5.33 -3.83 -2.97
CA VAL A 131 4.66 -3.98 -4.27
C VAL A 131 3.16 -4.15 -4.04
N LEU A 132 2.36 -3.36 -4.75
CA LEU A 132 0.90 -3.48 -4.76
C LEU A 132 0.49 -4.04 -6.12
N GLU A 133 0.13 -5.32 -6.15
CA GLU A 133 -0.08 -6.05 -7.40
C GLU A 133 -1.55 -6.46 -7.53
N SER A 134 -2.26 -5.85 -8.47
CA SER A 134 -3.65 -6.21 -8.76
C SER A 134 -4.07 -5.73 -10.15
N PRO A 135 -4.86 -6.54 -10.90
CA PRO A 135 -5.36 -6.12 -12.20
C PRO A 135 -6.46 -5.05 -12.12
N ASP A 136 -7.14 -4.91 -10.98
CA ASP A 136 -8.40 -4.16 -10.86
C ASP A 136 -8.55 -3.37 -9.54
N LYS A 137 -7.51 -3.33 -8.71
CA LYS A 137 -7.52 -2.62 -7.42
C LYS A 137 -6.37 -1.64 -7.33
N ALA A 138 -6.61 -0.51 -6.69
CA ALA A 138 -5.62 0.54 -6.49
C ALA A 138 -5.46 0.88 -5.01
N MET A 139 -4.37 1.57 -4.68
CA MET A 139 -4.22 2.19 -3.37
C MET A 139 -5.08 3.45 -3.29
N ILE A 140 -5.74 3.66 -2.15
CA ILE A 140 -6.24 4.97 -1.77
C ILE A 140 -5.14 5.63 -0.96
N LEU A 141 -4.61 6.79 -1.40
CA LEU A 141 -3.60 7.51 -0.62
C LEU A 141 -4.16 7.98 0.73
N PRO A 142 -3.30 8.13 1.76
CA PRO A 142 -3.71 8.79 3.00
C PRO A 142 -4.31 10.15 2.72
N LYS A 143 -5.50 10.41 3.26
CA LYS A 143 -6.23 11.66 3.05
C LYS A 143 -5.90 12.62 4.18
N ILE A 144 -5.47 13.84 3.84
CA ILE A 144 -5.18 14.90 4.81
C ILE A 144 -5.80 16.19 4.29
N SER A 145 -6.51 16.92 5.14
CA SER A 145 -7.00 18.25 4.78
C SER A 145 -5.87 19.26 4.93
N SER A 146 -5.53 20.03 3.88
CA SER A 146 -4.54 21.12 3.94
C SER A 146 -3.25 20.72 4.70
N PRO A 147 -2.47 19.77 4.17
CA PRO A 147 -1.34 19.17 4.89
C PRO A 147 -0.29 20.20 5.31
N HIS A 148 -0.10 21.27 4.52
CA HIS A 148 0.79 22.39 4.86
C HIS A 148 0.40 23.15 6.15
N LEU A 149 -0.84 23.05 6.61
CA LEU A 149 -1.29 23.65 7.88
C LEU A 149 -1.37 22.63 9.02
N ASN A 150 -1.76 21.40 8.69
CA ASN A 150 -2.21 20.41 9.67
C ASN A 150 -1.12 19.38 10.04
N VAL A 151 -0.17 19.10 9.14
CA VAL A 151 0.98 18.26 9.47
C VAL A 151 2.07 19.14 10.08
N LYS A 152 2.24 19.08 11.41
CA LYS A 152 3.14 19.99 12.13
C LYS A 152 4.63 19.70 11.90
N ASN A 153 4.99 18.43 11.81
CA ASN A 153 6.36 17.97 11.59
C ASN A 153 6.37 16.92 10.47
N PRO A 154 6.17 17.32 9.20
CA PRO A 154 6.24 16.39 8.09
C PRO A 154 7.67 15.86 7.91
N TYR A 155 7.78 14.62 7.45
CA TYR A 155 9.07 13.98 7.17
C TYR A 155 9.37 14.06 5.67
N PRO A 156 10.61 14.37 5.25
CA PRO A 156 10.97 14.43 3.83
C PRO A 156 10.55 13.16 3.07
N GLY A 157 9.94 13.32 1.90
CA GLY A 157 9.37 12.21 1.15
C GLY A 157 7.97 11.78 1.59
N MET A 158 7.33 12.53 2.49
CA MET A 158 5.92 12.27 2.86
C MET A 158 4.99 12.64 1.71
N ILE A 159 4.06 11.74 1.39
CA ILE A 159 3.01 11.94 0.40
C ILE A 159 1.61 11.72 0.99
N CYS A 160 0.63 12.44 0.46
CA CYS A 160 -0.78 12.28 0.80
C CYS A 160 -1.69 12.86 -0.31
N TYR A 161 -2.99 12.59 -0.21
CA TYR A 161 -4.00 13.30 -0.99
C TYR A 161 -4.55 14.47 -0.15
N ASP A 162 -4.39 15.70 -0.66
CA ASP A 162 -5.02 16.88 -0.03
C ASP A 162 -6.49 16.94 -0.43
N THR A 163 -7.37 16.79 0.56
CA THR A 163 -8.82 16.77 0.35
C THR A 163 -9.41 18.15 0.04
N VAL A 164 -8.69 19.24 0.35
CA VAL A 164 -9.16 20.62 0.12
C VAL A 164 -8.83 21.06 -1.30
N SER A 165 -7.56 21.00 -1.68
CA SER A 165 -7.11 21.36 -3.04
C SER A 165 -7.42 20.27 -4.07
N LYS A 166 -7.73 19.05 -3.62
CA LYS A 166 -7.99 17.86 -4.45
C LYS A 166 -6.78 17.45 -5.28
N THR A 167 -5.60 17.50 -4.67
CA THR A 167 -4.32 17.26 -5.35
C THR A 167 -3.51 16.17 -4.65
N PHE A 168 -2.64 15.54 -5.41
CA PHE A 168 -1.54 14.77 -4.85
C PHE A 168 -0.51 15.72 -4.23
N ALA A 169 -0.23 15.57 -2.94
CA ALA A 169 0.65 16.46 -2.18
C ALA A 169 1.90 15.72 -1.72
N VAL A 170 3.05 16.38 -1.89
CA VAL A 170 4.38 15.81 -1.67
C VAL A 170 5.23 16.77 -0.85
N PHE A 171 5.74 16.34 0.29
CA PHE A 171 6.67 17.12 1.10
C PHE A 171 8.12 16.77 0.77
N ASP A 172 8.90 17.76 0.33
CA ASP A 172 10.30 17.58 -0.08
C ASP A 172 11.32 17.74 1.06
N GLY A 173 10.85 18.06 2.28
CA GLY A 173 11.69 18.38 3.42
C GLY A 173 11.72 19.87 3.77
N THR A 174 11.28 20.73 2.84
CA THR A 174 11.16 22.17 3.04
C THR A 174 9.72 22.63 2.83
N VAL A 175 9.12 22.25 1.69
CA VAL A 175 7.78 22.71 1.28
C VAL A 175 6.92 21.57 0.76
N TRP A 176 5.62 21.85 0.67
CA TRP A 176 4.64 20.96 0.05
C TRP A 176 4.45 21.32 -1.44
N ASN A 177 4.64 20.35 -2.31
CA ASN A 177 4.43 20.39 -3.75
C ASN A 177 3.08 19.75 -4.08
N TYR A 178 2.30 20.34 -5.00
CA TYR A 178 0.93 19.91 -5.29
C TYR A 178 0.72 19.62 -6.77
N TRP A 179 0.21 18.43 -7.08
CA TRP A 179 -0.02 17.94 -8.44
C TRP A 179 -1.51 17.72 -8.71
N LYS A 180 -1.98 18.23 -9.86
CA LYS A 180 -3.34 18.05 -10.39
C LYS A 180 -3.35 17.08 -11.54
#